data_AF-A0A453GQN4-F1
#
_entry.id   AF-A0A453GQN4-F1
#
_cell.length_a   1.000
_cell.length_b   1.000
_cell.length_c   1.000
_cell.angle_alpha   90.00
_cell.angle_beta   90.00
_cell.angle_gamma   90.00
#
_symmetry.space_group_name_H-M   'P 1'
#
loop_
_entity.id
_entity.type
_entity.pdbx_description
1 polymer ?
#
loop_
_entity_poly.entity_id
_entity_poly.type
_entity_poly.pdbx_seq_one_letter_code
_entity_poly.pdbx_strand_id
1 'polypeptide(L)'
;MLYNFMNFSFILSAKKARKCKELQGWSDQLWNLLPAFCRCPSDVYQNFGSLSKLLLEMLKSDRCLYKSASKGLQQLIDGTRRLSSSDEDVEVPAEVSALFSSKTSNLSCVSLQRCSKKDARKSMKVLASHSVDLLCTFADDFLESSEKRAHLKDALRSLAQISGSANICNLFLSLLKKCGLEDIPSTPENLECEANEVDGKGEENTDSTAEINNKRSLLMELISTLAEAADEDVLDLFFGFIKSSLLDSSKSCESKALFALSTILKVSISSSYATFRFDMYLFAFNPFIYFQEHHEYSLAQLDEIMMLLHGIKPDSNNAVLEGQLVCYKYLLVHMIKVNEESTSKKAFLILNELILALKSKKESRRLAYDVLLAISTSLRSSELNNGDSDLQRLFTMVMGYLSSPSPHIVSGAIAALSLLIYTDADFCVEVPNLIPSVLVLLQNKAIEVIKVGSVSSVFPVGCFQFSCHLRV
;
A
#
# COMPACT_ATOMS: atom_id res chain seq x y z
N MET A 1 2.83 -16.45 -30.07
CA MET A 1 4.02 -15.96 -29.35
C MET A 1 4.34 -16.86 -28.16
N LEU A 2 3.39 -17.08 -27.24
CA LEU A 2 3.55 -18.00 -26.11
C LEU A 2 3.76 -19.45 -26.56
N TYR A 3 3.10 -19.89 -27.64
CA TYR A 3 3.34 -21.21 -28.24
C TYR A 3 4.80 -21.45 -28.60
N ASN A 4 5.45 -20.46 -29.23
CA ASN A 4 6.85 -20.57 -29.63
C ASN A 4 7.77 -20.67 -28.40
N PHE A 5 7.52 -19.85 -27.38
CA PHE A 5 8.25 -19.93 -26.11
C PHE A 5 8.15 -21.34 -25.50
N MET A 6 6.93 -21.89 -25.40
CA MET A 6 6.71 -23.22 -24.85
C MET A 6 7.39 -24.32 -25.67
N ASN A 7 7.31 -24.25 -27.00
CA ASN A 7 8.00 -25.21 -27.87
C ASN A 7 9.52 -25.17 -27.69
N PHE A 8 10.13 -23.99 -27.64
CA PHE A 8 11.56 -23.88 -27.38
C PHE A 8 11.92 -24.45 -26.00
N SER A 9 11.12 -24.13 -24.97
CA SER A 9 11.32 -24.64 -23.60
C SER A 9 11.23 -26.16 -23.53
N PHE A 10 10.23 -26.75 -24.21
CA PHE A 10 10.05 -28.19 -24.27
C PHE A 10 11.20 -28.89 -25.03
N ILE A 11 11.63 -28.35 -26.17
CA ILE A 11 12.76 -28.88 -26.95
C ILE A 11 14.06 -28.86 -26.12
N LEU A 12 14.32 -27.77 -25.41
CA LEU A 12 15.47 -27.65 -24.51
C LEU A 12 15.39 -28.66 -23.36
N SER A 13 14.19 -28.88 -22.81
CA SER A 13 13.96 -29.85 -21.74
C SER A 13 14.11 -31.31 -22.20
N ALA A 14 13.63 -31.65 -23.40
CA ALA A 14 13.79 -32.97 -23.99
C ALA A 14 15.26 -33.28 -24.35
N LYS A 15 16.03 -32.28 -24.79
CA LYS A 15 17.47 -32.42 -25.07
C LYS A 15 18.32 -32.50 -23.80
N LYS A 16 17.88 -31.88 -22.69
CA LYS A 16 18.54 -31.95 -21.38
C LYS A 16 18.68 -33.38 -20.86
N ALA A 17 17.75 -34.28 -21.20
CA ALA A 17 17.86 -35.71 -20.89
C ALA A 17 19.11 -36.39 -21.49
N ARG A 18 19.86 -35.72 -22.40
CA ARG A 18 21.06 -36.27 -23.05
C ARG A 18 22.38 -35.48 -22.83
N LYS A 19 22.43 -34.28 -22.19
CA LYS A 19 23.69 -33.54 -21.86
C LYS A 19 23.49 -32.42 -20.80
N CYS A 20 24.50 -32.17 -19.93
CA CYS A 20 24.27 -31.84 -18.51
C CYS A 20 24.65 -30.43 -17.93
N LYS A 21 25.15 -29.42 -18.68
CA LYS A 21 25.31 -28.04 -18.11
C LYS A 21 25.08 -26.89 -19.09
N GLU A 22 25.52 -27.00 -20.34
CA GLU A 22 25.32 -25.95 -21.35
C GLU A 22 23.84 -25.74 -21.69
N LEU A 23 23.09 -26.83 -21.89
CA LEU A 23 21.64 -26.79 -22.14
C LEU A 23 20.85 -26.18 -20.98
N GLN A 24 21.40 -26.22 -19.75
CA GLN A 24 20.82 -25.56 -18.60
C GLN A 24 20.99 -24.04 -18.69
N GLY A 25 22.17 -23.53 -19.05
CA GLY A 25 22.37 -22.10 -19.29
C GLY A 25 21.47 -21.56 -20.40
N TRP A 26 21.22 -22.34 -21.45
CA TRP A 26 20.33 -21.96 -22.55
C TRP A 26 18.85 -21.95 -22.13
N SER A 27 18.45 -22.91 -21.30
CA SER A 27 17.12 -22.92 -20.70
C SER A 27 16.90 -21.69 -19.82
N ASP A 28 17.89 -21.33 -19.00
CA ASP A 28 17.80 -20.16 -18.12
C ASP A 28 17.76 -18.85 -18.93
N GLN A 29 18.56 -18.74 -19.99
CA GLN A 29 18.49 -17.63 -20.94
C GLN A 29 17.13 -17.52 -21.62
N LEU A 30 16.53 -18.64 -22.04
CA LEU A 30 15.20 -18.64 -22.63
C LEU A 30 14.15 -18.12 -21.64
N TRP A 31 14.17 -18.61 -20.39
CA TRP A 31 13.25 -18.16 -19.35
C TRP A 31 13.41 -16.67 -19.04
N ASN A 32 14.63 -16.14 -19.09
CA ASN A 32 14.87 -14.69 -18.95
C ASN A 32 14.24 -13.85 -20.06
N LEU A 33 13.93 -14.45 -21.21
CA LEU A 33 13.20 -13.79 -22.29
C LEU A 33 11.68 -13.84 -22.10
N LEU A 34 11.14 -14.69 -21.23
CA LEU A 34 9.69 -14.83 -21.03
C LEU A 34 8.97 -13.49 -20.81
N PRO A 35 9.46 -12.55 -19.98
CA PRO A 35 8.83 -11.25 -19.84
C PRO A 35 8.65 -10.51 -21.18
N ALA A 36 9.61 -10.62 -22.10
CA ALA A 36 9.48 -10.01 -23.43
C ALA A 36 8.35 -10.66 -24.27
N PHE A 37 8.19 -11.99 -24.21
CA PHE A 37 7.09 -12.69 -24.85
C PHE A 37 5.72 -12.33 -24.24
N CYS A 38 5.69 -11.93 -22.97
CA CYS A 38 4.49 -11.54 -22.25
C CYS A 38 4.04 -10.08 -22.47
N ARG A 39 4.86 -9.22 -23.10
CA ARG A 39 4.51 -7.80 -23.31
C ARG A 39 3.41 -7.58 -24.35
N CYS A 40 3.43 -8.35 -25.44
CA CYS A 40 2.45 -8.23 -26.54
C CYS A 40 2.04 -9.62 -27.07
N PRO A 41 1.39 -10.45 -26.24
CA PRO A 41 1.08 -11.81 -26.63
C PRO A 41 -0.13 -11.83 -27.59
N SER A 42 0.04 -12.46 -28.74
CA SER A 42 -1.03 -12.60 -29.74
C SER A 42 -1.91 -13.83 -29.54
N ASP A 43 -1.51 -14.77 -28.68
CA ASP A 43 -2.06 -16.14 -28.61
C ASP A 43 -2.41 -16.59 -27.17
N VAL A 44 -2.66 -15.65 -26.25
CA VAL A 44 -3.03 -15.95 -24.85
C VAL A 44 -4.26 -16.87 -24.78
N TYR A 45 -5.29 -16.53 -25.55
CA TYR A 45 -6.57 -17.27 -25.54
C TYR A 45 -6.44 -18.74 -25.97
N GLN A 46 -5.42 -19.10 -26.75
CA GLN A 46 -5.16 -20.47 -27.19
C GLN A 46 -4.17 -21.20 -26.27
N ASN A 47 -3.17 -20.49 -25.76
CA ASN A 47 -1.95 -21.12 -25.25
C ASN A 47 -1.70 -20.89 -23.75
N PHE A 48 -2.50 -20.05 -23.09
CA PHE A 48 -2.26 -19.75 -21.67
C PHE A 48 -2.45 -20.97 -20.77
N GLY A 49 -3.40 -21.87 -21.07
CA GLY A 49 -3.59 -23.08 -20.27
C GLY A 49 -2.40 -24.05 -20.30
N SER A 50 -1.61 -24.04 -21.37
CA SER A 50 -0.35 -24.79 -21.43
C SER A 50 0.76 -24.03 -20.70
N LEU A 51 0.79 -22.70 -20.82
CA LEU A 51 1.76 -21.87 -20.12
C LEU A 51 1.57 -21.93 -18.61
N SER A 52 0.33 -21.93 -18.12
CA SER A 52 0.01 -22.02 -16.69
C SER A 52 0.53 -23.32 -16.09
N LYS A 53 0.32 -24.46 -16.76
CA LYS A 53 0.90 -25.75 -16.37
C LYS A 53 2.43 -25.71 -16.32
N LEU A 54 3.06 -25.13 -17.34
CA LEU A 54 4.52 -24.96 -17.38
C LEU A 54 5.03 -24.06 -16.24
N LEU A 55 4.30 -22.99 -15.90
CA LEU A 55 4.64 -22.10 -14.79
C LEU A 55 4.54 -22.84 -13.44
N LEU A 56 3.49 -23.64 -13.25
CA LEU A 56 3.29 -24.46 -12.05
C LEU A 56 4.40 -25.52 -11.88
N GLU A 57 4.78 -26.20 -12.97
CA GLU A 57 5.91 -27.15 -12.94
C GLU A 57 7.24 -26.45 -12.63
N MET A 58 7.42 -25.23 -13.14
CA MET A 58 8.63 -24.45 -12.91
C MET A 58 8.76 -24.01 -11.44
N LEU A 59 7.65 -23.65 -10.77
CA LEU A 59 7.67 -23.25 -9.36
C LEU A 59 8.16 -24.38 -8.44
N LYS A 60 7.83 -25.62 -8.81
CA LYS A 60 8.30 -26.84 -8.14
C LYS A 60 9.78 -27.14 -8.38
N SER A 61 10.45 -26.41 -9.28
CA SER A 61 11.86 -26.63 -9.57
C SER A 61 12.77 -25.82 -8.64
N ASP A 62 13.91 -26.37 -8.23
CA ASP A 62 14.93 -25.68 -7.41
C ASP A 62 15.67 -24.56 -8.15
N ARG A 63 15.20 -24.19 -9.35
CA ARG A 63 15.87 -23.18 -10.18
C ARG A 63 15.33 -21.80 -9.84
N CYS A 64 16.22 -20.82 -9.81
CA CYS A 64 15.88 -19.40 -9.62
C CYS A 64 15.09 -18.76 -10.80
N LEU A 65 14.39 -19.57 -11.62
CA LEU A 65 13.61 -19.15 -12.79
C LEU A 65 12.28 -18.51 -12.40
N TYR A 66 11.85 -18.68 -11.14
CA TYR A 66 10.67 -18.04 -10.58
C TYR A 66 10.69 -16.52 -10.73
N LYS A 67 11.87 -15.88 -10.78
CA LYS A 67 12.01 -14.44 -10.99
C LYS A 67 11.45 -14.02 -12.35
N SER A 68 11.92 -14.67 -13.41
CA SER A 68 11.52 -14.38 -14.79
C SER A 68 10.09 -14.84 -15.07
N ALA A 69 9.67 -15.95 -14.47
CA ALA A 69 8.30 -16.44 -14.55
C ALA A 69 7.30 -15.49 -13.89
N SER A 70 7.57 -15.06 -12.65
CA SER A 70 6.72 -14.10 -11.93
C SER A 70 6.64 -12.77 -12.67
N LYS A 71 7.79 -12.27 -13.17
CA LYS A 71 7.81 -11.02 -13.93
C LYS A 71 7.05 -11.12 -15.25
N GLY A 72 7.19 -12.24 -15.96
CA GLY A 72 6.46 -12.48 -17.19
C GLY A 72 4.96 -12.61 -16.96
N LEU A 73 4.54 -13.31 -15.91
CA LEU A 73 3.13 -13.44 -15.55
C LEU A 73 2.52 -12.08 -15.15
N GLN A 74 3.22 -11.30 -14.33
CA GLN A 74 2.82 -9.93 -13.98
C GLN A 74 2.62 -9.08 -15.25
N GLN A 75 3.62 -9.02 -16.13
CA GLN A 75 3.55 -8.22 -17.36
C GLN A 75 2.41 -8.66 -18.29
N LEU A 76 2.18 -9.96 -18.38
CA LEU A 76 1.08 -10.54 -19.16
C LEU A 76 -0.28 -10.07 -18.62
N ILE A 77 -0.51 -10.20 -17.32
CA ILE A 77 -1.80 -9.86 -16.70
C ILE A 77 -2.01 -8.34 -16.74
N ASP A 78 -1.04 -7.56 -16.28
CA ASP A 78 -1.15 -6.09 -16.24
C ASP A 78 -1.32 -5.49 -17.64
N GLY A 79 -0.54 -5.99 -18.61
CA GLY A 79 -0.63 -5.55 -20.01
C GLY A 79 -1.99 -5.88 -20.63
N THR A 80 -2.49 -7.11 -20.42
CA THR A 80 -3.79 -7.52 -20.95
C THR A 80 -4.95 -6.77 -20.28
N ARG A 81 -4.86 -6.53 -18.96
CA ARG A 81 -5.85 -5.77 -18.20
C ARG A 81 -5.96 -4.32 -18.70
N ARG A 82 -4.83 -3.62 -18.86
CA ARG A 82 -4.79 -2.24 -19.37
C ARG A 82 -5.44 -2.09 -20.74
N LEU A 83 -5.21 -3.05 -21.65
CA LEU A 83 -5.81 -3.06 -22.99
C LEU A 83 -7.32 -3.39 -22.97
N SER A 84 -7.79 -4.08 -21.92
CA SER A 84 -9.21 -4.41 -21.77
C SER A 84 -10.04 -3.25 -21.22
N SER A 85 -9.42 -2.33 -20.47
CA SER A 85 -10.09 -1.28 -19.70
C SER A 85 -10.10 0.12 -20.32
N SER A 86 -9.37 0.39 -21.42
CA SER A 86 -9.37 1.72 -22.04
C SER A 86 -10.66 1.97 -22.82
N ASP A 87 -11.44 3.00 -22.45
CA ASP A 87 -12.68 3.38 -23.15
C ASP A 87 -12.49 4.21 -24.42
N GLU A 88 -11.26 4.66 -24.68
CA GLU A 88 -10.88 5.25 -25.96
C GLU A 88 -9.84 4.39 -26.69
N ASP A 89 -9.99 4.28 -28.01
CA ASP A 89 -8.98 3.78 -28.94
C ASP A 89 -7.84 4.82 -29.06
N VAL A 90 -7.18 5.16 -27.95
CA VAL A 90 -6.03 6.08 -27.99
C VAL A 90 -4.81 5.29 -28.47
N GLU A 91 -4.27 5.71 -29.61
CA GLU A 91 -2.93 5.31 -30.04
C GLU A 91 -1.90 5.82 -29.03
N VAL A 92 -1.60 5.02 -28.00
CA VAL A 92 -0.44 5.29 -27.16
C VAL A 92 0.80 4.84 -27.93
N PRO A 93 1.75 5.75 -28.27
CA PRO A 93 3.04 5.34 -28.79
C PRO A 93 3.74 4.54 -27.71
N ALA A 94 4.06 3.28 -27.99
CA ALA A 94 4.95 2.54 -27.12
C ALA A 94 6.31 3.26 -27.13
N GLU A 95 6.70 3.87 -26.00
CA GLU A 95 8.08 4.30 -25.83
C GLU A 95 8.99 3.06 -25.84
N VAL A 96 9.59 2.81 -27.00
CA VAL A 96 10.66 1.83 -27.21
C VAL A 96 11.97 2.28 -26.53
N SER A 97 11.97 3.43 -25.86
CA SER A 97 13.16 4.15 -25.36
C SER A 97 13.95 3.42 -24.28
N ALA A 98 13.43 2.37 -23.63
CA ALA A 98 14.15 1.68 -22.56
C ALA A 98 14.99 0.46 -23.01
N LEU A 99 14.97 0.06 -24.29
CA LEU A 99 15.58 -1.22 -24.72
C LEU A 99 16.96 -1.14 -25.38
N PHE A 100 17.44 0.03 -25.82
CA PHE A 100 18.72 0.11 -26.55
C PHE A 100 19.58 1.32 -26.14
N SER A 101 20.33 1.17 -25.04
CA SER A 101 21.53 1.98 -24.83
C SER A 101 22.71 1.34 -25.59
N SER A 102 22.68 1.45 -26.90
CA SER A 102 23.87 1.37 -27.77
C SER A 102 23.45 1.72 -29.19
N LYS A 103 24.16 2.69 -29.76
CA LYS A 103 24.01 3.16 -31.15
C LYS A 103 23.93 1.97 -32.11
N THR A 104 22.75 1.69 -32.65
CA THR A 104 22.61 1.02 -33.94
C THR A 104 21.42 1.60 -34.70
N SER A 105 21.66 1.81 -35.97
CA SER A 105 20.82 2.42 -37.00
C SER A 105 19.39 1.89 -37.05
N ASN A 106 18.42 2.82 -37.06
CA ASN A 106 17.11 2.76 -37.73
C ASN A 106 16.53 1.37 -37.99
N LEU A 107 16.33 0.56 -36.94
CA LEU A 107 15.36 -0.52 -36.97
C LEU A 107 14.07 0.00 -36.32
N SER A 108 13.29 0.76 -37.10
CA SER A 108 11.89 0.99 -36.74
C SER A 108 11.20 -0.38 -36.76
N CYS A 109 10.94 -0.96 -35.59
CA CYS A 109 10.12 -2.15 -35.50
C CYS A 109 8.68 -1.76 -35.85
N VAL A 110 8.40 -1.85 -37.15
CA VAL A 110 7.06 -1.72 -37.72
C VAL A 110 6.20 -2.84 -37.13
N SER A 111 5.12 -2.43 -36.47
CA SER A 111 3.94 -3.23 -36.12
C SER A 111 4.19 -4.54 -35.35
N LEU A 112 4.41 -4.48 -34.04
CA LEU A 112 3.89 -5.54 -33.16
C LEU A 112 2.37 -5.41 -33.17
N GLN A 113 1.73 -6.28 -33.95
CA GLN A 113 0.29 -6.37 -34.16
C GLN A 113 -0.47 -6.09 -32.86
N ARG A 114 -1.07 -4.90 -32.79
CA ARG A 114 -1.77 -4.36 -31.63
C ARG A 114 -2.92 -5.34 -31.30
N CYS A 115 -2.89 -5.96 -30.12
CA CYS A 115 -3.96 -6.87 -29.70
C CYS A 115 -5.27 -6.09 -29.64
N SER A 116 -6.31 -6.54 -30.35
CA SER A 116 -7.61 -5.86 -30.35
C SER A 116 -8.22 -5.89 -28.94
N LYS A 117 -8.96 -4.84 -28.54
CA LYS A 117 -9.73 -4.82 -27.27
C LYS A 117 -10.64 -6.05 -27.12
N LYS A 118 -11.19 -6.56 -28.23
CA LYS A 118 -11.99 -7.80 -28.26
C LYS A 118 -11.16 -9.03 -27.88
N ASP A 119 -9.93 -9.11 -28.36
CA ASP A 119 -9.04 -10.23 -28.08
C ASP A 119 -8.39 -10.11 -26.69
N ALA A 120 -8.16 -8.89 -26.20
CA ALA A 120 -7.77 -8.63 -24.82
C ALA A 120 -8.85 -9.12 -23.83
N ARG A 121 -10.14 -8.82 -24.09
CA ARG A 121 -11.26 -9.31 -23.28
C ARG A 121 -11.38 -10.84 -23.26
N LYS A 122 -11.20 -11.50 -24.41
CA LYS A 122 -11.16 -12.98 -24.47
C LYS A 122 -9.98 -13.53 -23.68
N SER A 123 -8.81 -12.93 -23.85
CA SER A 123 -7.59 -13.31 -23.14
C SER A 123 -7.77 -13.16 -21.64
N MET A 124 -8.42 -12.09 -21.17
CA MET A 124 -8.75 -11.91 -19.77
C MET A 124 -9.63 -13.02 -19.19
N LYS A 125 -10.63 -13.50 -19.94
CA LYS A 125 -11.46 -14.63 -19.50
C LYS A 125 -10.63 -15.92 -19.32
N VAL A 126 -9.69 -16.17 -20.23
CA VAL A 126 -8.80 -17.34 -20.16
C VAL A 126 -7.77 -17.20 -19.02
N LEU A 127 -7.27 -15.99 -18.78
CA LEU A 127 -6.39 -15.70 -17.63
C LEU A 127 -7.13 -15.96 -16.32
N ALA A 128 -8.35 -15.42 -16.17
CA ALA A 128 -9.18 -15.61 -14.99
C ALA A 128 -9.55 -17.09 -14.76
N SER A 129 -9.78 -17.88 -15.82
CA SER A 129 -10.13 -19.30 -15.67
C SER A 129 -8.99 -20.17 -15.10
N HIS A 130 -7.74 -19.68 -15.10
CA HIS A 130 -6.59 -20.38 -14.54
C HIS A 130 -5.96 -19.61 -13.36
N SER A 131 -6.51 -18.46 -13.00
CA SER A 131 -5.88 -17.58 -12.02
C SER A 131 -5.96 -18.14 -10.60
N VAL A 132 -7.01 -18.90 -10.26
CA VAL A 132 -7.19 -19.49 -8.93
C VAL A 132 -6.10 -20.52 -8.64
N ASP A 133 -5.87 -21.48 -9.54
CA ASP A 133 -4.82 -22.51 -9.36
C ASP A 133 -3.42 -21.89 -9.23
N LEU A 134 -3.14 -20.88 -10.07
CA LEU A 134 -1.90 -20.11 -10.00
C LEU A 134 -1.80 -19.32 -8.70
N LEU A 135 -2.87 -18.64 -8.28
CA LEU A 135 -2.89 -17.84 -7.06
C LEU A 135 -2.62 -18.72 -5.83
N CYS A 136 -3.29 -19.87 -5.69
CA CYS A 136 -3.07 -20.80 -4.59
C CYS A 136 -1.63 -21.30 -4.56
N THR A 137 -1.10 -21.77 -5.70
CA THR A 137 0.26 -22.32 -5.77
C THR A 137 1.32 -21.24 -5.48
N PHE A 138 1.16 -20.03 -6.03
CA PHE A 138 2.09 -18.93 -5.76
C PHE A 138 2.03 -18.49 -4.29
N ALA A 139 0.86 -18.58 -3.64
CA ALA A 139 0.70 -18.23 -2.23
C ALA A 139 1.31 -19.29 -1.31
N ASP A 140 1.16 -20.58 -1.64
CA ASP A 140 1.86 -21.67 -0.96
C ASP A 140 3.38 -21.50 -1.04
N ASP A 141 3.92 -21.29 -2.24
CA ASP A 141 5.35 -21.04 -2.47
C ASP A 141 5.85 -19.77 -1.73
N PHE A 142 4.98 -18.77 -1.60
CA PHE A 142 5.28 -17.53 -0.87
C PHE A 142 5.43 -17.77 0.64
N LEU A 143 4.63 -18.65 1.22
CA LEU A 143 4.75 -19.01 2.64
C LEU A 143 5.95 -19.94 2.91
N GLU A 144 6.29 -20.81 1.96
CA GLU A 144 7.33 -21.82 2.14
C GLU A 144 8.76 -21.31 1.89
N SER A 145 8.95 -20.32 1.01
CA SER A 145 10.30 -19.89 0.59
C SER A 145 10.57 -18.40 0.80
N SER A 146 11.38 -18.08 1.81
CA SER A 146 11.73 -16.70 2.14
C SER A 146 12.45 -15.95 1.01
N GLU A 147 13.24 -16.66 0.19
CA GLU A 147 13.99 -16.14 -0.96
C GLU A 147 13.08 -15.76 -2.14
N LYS A 148 12.04 -16.57 -2.40
CA LYS A 148 11.11 -16.34 -3.51
C LYS A 148 10.17 -15.15 -3.26
N ARG A 149 9.85 -14.84 -1.99
CA ARG A 149 8.79 -13.88 -1.59
C ARG A 149 8.80 -12.56 -2.35
N ALA A 150 9.93 -11.86 -2.39
CA ALA A 150 10.00 -10.53 -3.00
C ALA A 150 9.62 -10.53 -4.49
N HIS A 151 9.89 -11.64 -5.19
CA HIS A 151 9.61 -11.79 -6.61
C HIS A 151 8.19 -12.28 -6.88
N LEU A 152 7.58 -13.04 -5.95
CA LEU A 152 6.23 -13.58 -6.09
C LEU A 152 5.14 -12.52 -5.81
N LYS A 153 5.41 -11.54 -4.92
CA LYS A 153 4.42 -10.52 -4.50
C LYS A 153 3.71 -9.82 -5.66
N ASP A 154 4.48 -9.35 -6.63
CA ASP A 154 3.93 -8.60 -7.75
C ASP A 154 3.04 -9.46 -8.65
N ALA A 155 3.42 -10.72 -8.87
CA ALA A 155 2.61 -11.67 -9.62
C ALA A 155 1.35 -12.08 -8.85
N LEU A 156 1.47 -12.29 -7.54
CA LEU A 156 0.33 -12.56 -6.64
C LEU A 156 -0.69 -11.43 -6.67
N ARG A 157 -0.24 -10.17 -6.60
CA ARG A 157 -1.10 -9.00 -6.70
C ARG A 157 -1.87 -8.99 -8.02
N SER A 158 -1.19 -9.18 -9.16
CA SER A 158 -1.84 -9.21 -10.47
C SER A 158 -2.81 -10.39 -10.62
N LEU A 159 -2.48 -11.57 -10.06
CA LEU A 159 -3.37 -12.74 -10.05
C LEU A 159 -4.62 -12.48 -9.20
N ALA A 160 -4.47 -11.89 -8.01
CA ALA A 160 -5.58 -11.58 -7.12
C ALA A 160 -6.62 -10.67 -7.81
N GLN A 161 -6.15 -9.66 -8.55
CA GLN A 161 -7.00 -8.72 -9.30
C GLN A 161 -7.89 -9.37 -10.37
N ILE A 162 -7.58 -10.60 -10.80
CA ILE A 162 -8.34 -11.32 -11.85
C ILE A 162 -9.03 -12.58 -11.32
N SER A 163 -8.74 -12.99 -10.08
CA SER A 163 -9.34 -14.16 -9.43
C SER A 163 -10.68 -13.86 -8.77
N GLY A 164 -10.95 -12.61 -8.38
CA GLY A 164 -12.18 -12.21 -7.70
C GLY A 164 -12.17 -12.52 -6.19
N SER A 165 -12.93 -11.74 -5.43
CA SER A 165 -12.83 -11.70 -3.96
C SER A 165 -13.18 -13.02 -3.28
N ALA A 166 -14.21 -13.73 -3.74
CA ALA A 166 -14.58 -15.04 -3.19
C ALA A 166 -13.42 -16.05 -3.21
N ASN A 167 -12.58 -16.02 -4.26
CA ASN A 167 -11.41 -16.89 -4.36
C ASN A 167 -10.26 -16.42 -3.45
N ILE A 168 -10.13 -15.11 -3.25
CA ILE A 168 -9.18 -14.53 -2.27
C ILE A 168 -9.58 -14.95 -0.85
N CYS A 169 -10.87 -14.88 -0.52
CA CYS A 169 -11.42 -15.33 0.77
C CYS A 169 -11.10 -16.81 1.03
N ASN A 170 -11.47 -17.69 0.09
CA ASN A 170 -11.24 -19.12 0.20
C ASN A 170 -9.75 -19.47 0.35
N LEU A 171 -8.88 -18.79 -0.41
CA LEU A 171 -7.44 -18.94 -0.28
C LEU A 171 -6.97 -18.58 1.12
N PHE A 172 -7.36 -17.40 1.62
CA PHE A 172 -6.92 -16.92 2.92
C PHE A 172 -7.36 -17.85 4.05
N LEU A 173 -8.63 -18.29 4.05
CA LEU A 173 -9.14 -19.26 5.02
C LEU A 173 -8.41 -20.61 4.93
N SER A 174 -8.11 -21.08 3.73
CA SER A 174 -7.33 -22.30 3.54
C SER A 174 -5.90 -22.18 4.09
N LEU A 175 -5.28 -21.02 3.95
CA LEU A 175 -3.94 -20.75 4.49
C LEU A 175 -3.95 -20.59 6.02
N LEU A 176 -4.98 -19.96 6.59
CA LEU A 176 -5.18 -19.89 8.04
C LEU A 176 -5.25 -21.29 8.66
N LYS A 177 -6.04 -22.18 8.04
CA LYS A 177 -6.12 -23.60 8.40
C LYS A 177 -4.77 -24.30 8.29
N LYS A 178 -4.06 -24.12 7.17
CA LYS A 178 -2.71 -24.70 6.95
C LYS A 178 -1.71 -24.22 8.00
N CYS A 179 -1.84 -22.97 8.46
CA CYS A 179 -0.99 -22.39 9.50
C CYS A 179 -1.40 -22.73 10.93
N GLY A 180 -2.57 -23.37 11.15
CA GLY A 180 -3.08 -23.70 12.48
C GLY A 180 -3.56 -22.48 13.28
N LEU A 181 -4.12 -21.47 12.61
CA LEU A 181 -4.53 -20.19 13.20
C LEU A 181 -6.06 -20.02 13.25
N GLU A 182 -6.77 -21.08 13.60
CA GLU A 182 -8.24 -21.17 13.49
C GLU A 182 -9.00 -20.39 14.59
N ASP A 183 -8.32 -19.84 15.59
CA ASP A 183 -8.92 -19.08 16.73
C ASP A 183 -9.45 -17.68 16.37
N ILE A 184 -9.71 -17.39 15.10
CA ILE A 184 -10.29 -16.10 14.67
C ILE A 184 -11.81 -16.33 14.55
N PRO A 185 -12.66 -15.61 15.31
CA PRO A 185 -14.09 -15.80 15.22
C PRO A 185 -14.59 -15.35 13.84
N SER A 186 -15.17 -16.29 13.10
CA SER A 186 -16.03 -16.02 11.97
C SER A 186 -17.40 -15.55 12.48
N THR A 187 -17.53 -14.29 12.90
CA THR A 187 -18.74 -13.43 12.92
C THR A 187 -18.57 -12.24 13.88
N PRO A 188 -19.06 -11.04 13.53
CA PRO A 188 -19.01 -9.87 14.40
C PRO A 188 -20.23 -9.85 15.32
N GLU A 189 -20.20 -10.56 16.45
CA GLU A 189 -21.12 -10.28 17.56
C GLU A 189 -20.66 -11.02 18.83
N ASN A 190 -20.50 -10.24 19.90
CA ASN A 190 -20.28 -10.62 21.30
C ASN A 190 -18.85 -11.02 21.73
N LEU A 191 -18.09 -10.03 22.20
CA LEU A 191 -17.06 -10.23 23.22
C LEU A 191 -17.30 -9.22 24.34
N GLU A 192 -18.17 -9.60 25.28
CA GLU A 192 -18.11 -9.05 26.64
C GLU A 192 -16.92 -9.69 27.36
N CYS A 193 -16.20 -8.84 28.10
CA CYS A 193 -14.98 -9.17 28.82
C CYS A 193 -15.21 -10.28 29.86
N GLU A 194 -14.44 -11.36 29.78
CA GLU A 194 -14.13 -12.15 30.98
C GLU A 194 -12.63 -12.09 31.26
N ALA A 195 -12.28 -11.29 32.25
CA ALA A 195 -10.98 -11.30 32.89
C ALA A 195 -10.90 -12.55 33.78
N ASN A 196 -10.12 -13.54 33.36
CA ASN A 196 -9.66 -14.60 34.25
C ASN A 196 -8.15 -14.50 34.37
N GLU A 197 -7.70 -13.95 35.50
CA GLU A 197 -6.34 -14.13 35.98
C GLU A 197 -6.11 -15.62 36.24
N VAL A 198 -5.18 -16.23 35.51
CA VAL A 198 -4.60 -17.52 35.91
C VAL A 198 -3.09 -17.34 35.98
N ASP A 199 -2.63 -17.18 37.22
CA ASP A 199 -1.24 -17.37 37.63
C ASP A 199 -0.85 -18.82 37.31
N GLY A 200 0.11 -18.97 36.40
CA GLY A 200 0.61 -20.25 35.94
C GLY A 200 2.04 -20.10 35.45
N LYS A 201 3.00 -20.37 36.35
CA LYS A 201 4.39 -20.63 35.96
C LYS A 201 4.45 -21.81 35.00
N GLY A 202 4.48 -21.53 33.70
CA GLY A 202 4.82 -22.47 32.65
C GLY A 202 6.17 -22.07 32.05
N GLU A 203 7.17 -22.94 32.18
CA GLU A 203 8.30 -22.96 31.25
C GLU A 203 7.71 -23.35 29.87
N GLU A 204 7.30 -22.35 29.09
CA GLU A 204 6.60 -22.58 27.82
C GLU A 204 7.57 -22.50 26.63
N ASN A 205 7.49 -23.49 25.75
CA ASN A 205 8.28 -23.69 24.53
C ASN A 205 8.42 -22.40 23.70
N THR A 206 9.55 -21.72 23.83
CA THR A 206 9.87 -20.49 23.08
C THR A 206 9.92 -20.69 21.56
N ASP A 207 10.17 -21.92 21.10
CA ASP A 207 10.35 -22.25 19.67
C ASP A 207 9.00 -22.35 18.92
N SER A 208 7.97 -22.96 19.52
CA SER A 208 6.65 -23.09 18.90
C SER A 208 5.94 -21.73 18.75
N THR A 209 6.08 -20.87 19.76
CA THR A 209 5.48 -19.52 19.74
C THR A 209 6.17 -18.63 18.68
N ALA A 210 7.48 -18.77 18.51
CA ALA A 210 8.23 -18.05 17.46
C ALA A 210 7.81 -18.51 16.05
N GLU A 211 7.60 -19.81 15.85
CA GLU A 211 7.14 -20.34 14.56
C GLU A 211 5.72 -19.86 14.19
N ILE A 212 4.80 -19.89 15.15
CA ILE A 212 3.43 -19.37 14.98
C ILE A 212 3.45 -17.89 14.62
N ASN A 213 4.26 -17.10 15.35
CA ASN A 213 4.38 -15.67 15.08
C ASN A 213 5.00 -15.39 13.71
N ASN A 214 5.93 -16.22 13.24
CA ASN A 214 6.45 -16.12 11.87
C ASN A 214 5.34 -16.38 10.83
N LYS A 215 4.51 -17.41 11.03
CA LYS A 215 3.35 -17.70 10.16
C LYS A 215 2.36 -16.52 10.12
N ARG A 216 2.01 -15.94 11.28
CA ARG A 216 1.20 -14.70 11.36
C ARG A 216 1.83 -13.56 10.56
N SER A 217 3.13 -13.37 10.74
CA SER A 217 3.94 -12.38 10.02
C SER A 217 3.86 -12.53 8.50
N LEU A 218 3.91 -13.76 7.99
CA LEU A 218 3.83 -14.06 6.56
C LEU A 218 2.42 -13.80 6.03
N LEU A 219 1.38 -14.14 6.79
CA LEU A 219 0.00 -13.84 6.42
C LEU A 219 -0.28 -12.33 6.36
N MET A 220 0.27 -11.52 7.25
CA MET A 220 0.16 -10.05 7.16
C MET A 220 0.79 -9.49 5.87
N GLU A 221 1.93 -10.07 5.49
CA GLU A 221 2.62 -9.70 4.25
C GLU A 221 1.82 -10.11 3.01
N LEU A 222 1.11 -11.23 3.08
CA LEU A 222 0.18 -11.69 2.06
C LEU A 222 -1.07 -10.79 1.99
N ILE A 223 -1.67 -10.43 3.13
CA ILE A 223 -2.81 -9.48 3.19
C ILE A 223 -2.44 -8.16 2.52
N SER A 224 -1.26 -7.62 2.82
CA SER A 224 -0.75 -6.40 2.17
C SER A 224 -0.61 -6.52 0.65
N THR A 225 -0.56 -7.74 0.13
CA THR A 225 -0.48 -8.03 -1.32
C THR A 225 -1.87 -8.23 -1.94
N LEU A 226 -2.81 -8.82 -1.19
CA LEU A 226 -4.15 -9.20 -1.67
C LEU A 226 -5.20 -8.11 -1.48
N ALA A 227 -5.03 -7.22 -0.49
CA ALA A 227 -6.04 -6.24 -0.09
C ALA A 227 -6.53 -5.34 -1.24
N GLU A 228 -5.65 -4.95 -2.19
CA GLU A 228 -6.05 -4.11 -3.33
C GLU A 228 -7.03 -4.79 -4.31
N ALA A 229 -7.24 -6.11 -4.19
CA ALA A 229 -8.15 -6.89 -5.03
C ALA A 229 -9.36 -7.46 -4.27
N ALA A 230 -9.44 -7.22 -2.96
CA ALA A 230 -10.51 -7.69 -2.10
C ALA A 230 -11.72 -6.72 -2.13
N ASP A 231 -12.91 -7.26 -1.90
CA ASP A 231 -14.11 -6.49 -1.55
C ASP A 231 -14.18 -6.24 -0.03
N GLU A 232 -15.16 -5.45 0.40
CA GLU A 232 -15.30 -5.02 1.80
C GLU A 232 -15.41 -6.21 2.76
N ASP A 233 -16.19 -7.25 2.43
CA ASP A 233 -16.33 -8.45 3.28
C ASP A 233 -14.97 -9.14 3.54
N VAL A 234 -14.13 -9.23 2.51
CA VAL A 234 -12.79 -9.82 2.65
C VAL A 234 -11.82 -8.88 3.35
N LEU A 235 -11.97 -7.57 3.18
CA LEU A 235 -11.19 -6.58 3.93
C LEU A 235 -11.53 -6.63 5.42
N ASP A 236 -12.80 -6.81 5.79
CA ASP A 236 -13.22 -6.98 7.19
C ASP A 236 -12.66 -8.27 7.80
N LEU A 237 -12.64 -9.36 7.03
CA LEU A 237 -11.97 -10.61 7.44
C LEU A 237 -10.46 -10.38 7.70
N PHE A 238 -9.78 -9.67 6.80
CA PHE A 238 -8.38 -9.32 6.97
C PHE A 238 -8.15 -8.42 8.19
N PHE A 239 -9.03 -7.45 8.40
CA PHE A 239 -8.99 -6.55 9.55
C PHE A 239 -9.17 -7.32 10.86
N GLY A 240 -10.12 -8.26 10.93
CA GLY A 240 -10.31 -9.12 12.11
C GLY A 240 -9.05 -9.90 12.48
N PHE A 241 -8.34 -10.45 11.49
CA PHE A 241 -7.06 -11.13 11.71
C PHE A 241 -5.92 -10.20 12.14
N ILE A 242 -5.84 -9.01 11.56
CA ILE A 242 -4.86 -7.99 11.96
C ILE A 242 -5.12 -7.54 13.40
N LYS A 243 -6.37 -7.28 13.74
CA LYS A 243 -6.80 -6.88 15.07
C LYS A 243 -6.41 -7.92 16.11
N SER A 244 -6.74 -9.19 15.89
CA SER A 244 -6.35 -10.25 16.84
C SER A 244 -4.84 -10.31 17.04
N SER A 245 -4.07 -10.15 15.95
CA SER A 245 -2.60 -10.14 16.02
C SER A 245 -2.00 -8.91 16.68
N LEU A 246 -2.69 -7.75 16.65
CA LEU A 246 -2.25 -6.53 17.34
C LEU A 246 -2.61 -6.56 18.84
N LEU A 247 -3.66 -7.28 19.22
CA LEU A 247 -4.07 -7.47 20.61
C LEU A 247 -3.31 -8.59 21.31
N ASP A 248 -2.78 -9.56 20.55
CA ASP A 248 -1.88 -10.59 21.06
C ASP A 248 -0.66 -9.95 21.74
N SER A 249 -0.26 -10.47 22.91
CA SER A 249 0.84 -9.96 23.73
C SER A 249 2.23 -10.04 23.07
N SER A 250 2.32 -10.59 21.85
CA SER A 250 3.57 -10.79 21.13
C SER A 250 3.93 -9.57 20.29
N LYS A 251 4.98 -8.85 20.68
CA LYS A 251 5.50 -7.68 19.93
C LYS A 251 6.13 -8.01 18.56
N SER A 252 6.19 -9.30 18.21
CA SER A 252 7.02 -9.79 17.09
C SER A 252 6.41 -9.58 15.70
N CYS A 253 5.09 -9.34 15.61
CA CYS A 253 4.37 -9.15 14.35
C CYS A 253 3.77 -7.73 14.19
N GLU A 254 3.85 -6.87 15.21
CA GLU A 254 3.22 -5.54 15.25
C GLU A 254 3.49 -4.69 14.02
N SER A 255 4.76 -4.57 13.60
CA SER A 255 5.12 -3.76 12.44
C SER A 255 4.45 -4.26 11.17
N LYS A 256 4.41 -5.58 10.92
CA LYS A 256 3.77 -6.14 9.72
C LYS A 256 2.25 -6.02 9.78
N ALA A 257 1.67 -6.19 10.96
CA ALA A 257 0.25 -5.98 11.18
C ALA A 257 -0.15 -4.53 10.90
N LEU A 258 0.65 -3.55 11.33
CA LEU A 258 0.45 -2.13 11.02
C LEU A 258 0.60 -1.83 9.52
N PHE A 259 1.58 -2.40 8.83
CA PHE A 259 1.69 -2.23 7.38
C PHE A 259 0.50 -2.85 6.63
N ALA A 260 0.03 -4.02 7.05
CA ALA A 260 -1.17 -4.64 6.51
C ALA A 260 -2.41 -3.78 6.74
N LEU A 261 -2.60 -3.27 7.96
CA LEU A 261 -3.66 -2.33 8.31
C LEU A 261 -3.61 -1.08 7.43
N SER A 262 -2.42 -0.50 7.24
CA SER A 262 -2.25 0.68 6.39
C SER A 262 -2.65 0.42 4.94
N THR A 263 -2.48 -0.82 4.46
CA THR A 263 -2.88 -1.21 3.11
C THR A 263 -4.41 -1.32 3.02
N ILE A 264 -5.07 -1.92 4.02
CA ILE A 264 -6.54 -1.96 4.10
C ILE A 264 -7.09 -0.53 4.13
N LEU A 265 -6.56 0.32 5.02
CA LEU A 265 -6.96 1.73 5.13
C LEU A 265 -6.81 2.46 3.79
N LYS A 266 -5.69 2.29 3.09
CA LYS A 266 -5.49 2.85 1.76
C LYS A 266 -6.61 2.44 0.80
N VAL A 267 -6.96 1.15 0.77
CA VAL A 267 -7.96 0.59 -0.16
C VAL A 267 -9.35 1.07 0.20
N SER A 268 -9.80 0.88 1.44
CA SER A 268 -11.14 1.27 1.91
C SER A 268 -11.38 2.77 1.76
N ILE A 269 -10.38 3.60 2.09
CA ILE A 269 -10.49 5.05 1.94
C ILE A 269 -10.49 5.46 0.46
N SER A 270 -9.68 4.83 -0.40
CA SER A 270 -9.70 5.11 -1.85
C SER A 270 -11.02 4.67 -2.51
N SER A 271 -11.59 3.56 -2.06
CA SER A 271 -12.90 3.04 -2.47
C SER A 271 -14.03 3.98 -2.06
N SER A 272 -14.05 4.39 -0.79
CA SER A 272 -15.04 5.33 -0.22
C SER A 272 -15.16 6.62 -1.05
N TYR A 273 -14.05 7.20 -1.51
CA TYR A 273 -14.10 8.38 -2.40
C TYR A 273 -14.62 8.10 -3.79
N ALA A 274 -14.39 6.90 -4.33
CA ALA A 274 -14.95 6.52 -5.63
C ALA A 274 -16.47 6.40 -5.51
N THR A 275 -16.97 5.77 -4.44
CA THR A 275 -18.40 5.61 -4.17
C THR A 275 -19.07 6.95 -3.88
N PHE A 276 -18.52 7.78 -2.97
CA PHE A 276 -19.03 9.15 -2.71
C PHE A 276 -19.10 10.01 -3.98
N ARG A 277 -18.10 9.88 -4.87
CA ARG A 277 -18.06 10.62 -6.13
C ARG A 277 -19.11 10.13 -7.13
N PHE A 278 -19.35 8.82 -7.24
CA PHE A 278 -20.40 8.24 -8.11
C PHE A 278 -21.80 8.48 -7.55
N ASP A 279 -21.96 8.40 -6.24
CA ASP A 279 -23.20 8.68 -5.53
C ASP A 279 -23.62 10.15 -5.70
N MET A 280 -22.71 11.12 -5.60
CA MET A 280 -23.04 12.52 -5.92
C MET A 280 -23.65 12.70 -7.32
N TYR A 281 -23.29 11.87 -8.31
CA TYR A 281 -23.86 11.91 -9.67
C TYR A 281 -25.18 11.13 -9.82
N LEU A 282 -25.45 10.11 -9.00
CA LEU A 282 -26.71 9.33 -9.02
C LEU A 282 -27.79 9.88 -8.05
N PHE A 283 -27.41 10.71 -7.08
CA PHE A 283 -28.26 11.17 -5.96
C PHE A 283 -29.33 12.22 -6.30
N ALA A 284 -29.65 12.41 -7.58
CA ALA A 284 -30.80 13.22 -7.98
C ALA A 284 -32.17 12.58 -7.68
N PHE A 285 -32.25 11.33 -7.16
CA PHE A 285 -33.52 10.58 -7.11
C PHE A 285 -33.96 9.91 -5.79
N ASN A 286 -33.16 9.79 -4.72
CA ASN A 286 -33.67 9.51 -3.34
C ASN A 286 -32.57 9.50 -2.25
N PRO A 287 -32.63 10.30 -1.15
CA PRO A 287 -31.40 10.65 -0.40
C PRO A 287 -31.18 10.03 1.00
N PHE A 288 -32.14 9.37 1.67
CA PHE A 288 -32.12 9.43 3.16
C PHE A 288 -31.89 8.15 3.98
N ILE A 289 -32.03 6.94 3.45
CA ILE A 289 -32.04 5.73 4.32
C ILE A 289 -30.75 4.89 4.24
N TYR A 290 -30.10 4.82 3.07
CA TYR A 290 -28.90 3.98 2.91
C TYR A 290 -27.60 4.63 3.42
N PHE A 291 -27.59 5.97 3.54
CA PHE A 291 -26.39 6.74 3.91
C PHE A 291 -26.05 6.63 5.40
N GLN A 292 -27.06 6.48 6.26
CA GLN A 292 -26.85 6.57 7.71
C GLN A 292 -26.19 5.30 8.28
N GLU A 293 -26.61 4.10 7.83
CA GLU A 293 -26.06 2.83 8.33
C GLU A 293 -24.61 2.60 7.90
N HIS A 294 -24.27 2.86 6.63
CA HIS A 294 -22.89 2.70 6.14
C HIS A 294 -21.93 3.75 6.72
N HIS A 295 -22.40 4.98 6.95
CA HIS A 295 -21.57 6.06 7.50
C HIS A 295 -21.30 5.86 9.00
N GLU A 296 -22.29 5.39 9.76
CA GLU A 296 -22.15 5.09 11.19
C GLU A 296 -21.25 3.86 11.42
N TYR A 297 -21.37 2.83 10.57
CA TYR A 297 -20.46 1.68 10.57
C TYR A 297 -19.00 2.08 10.27
N SER A 298 -18.78 2.96 9.28
CA SER A 298 -17.44 3.45 8.93
C SER A 298 -16.81 4.29 10.06
N LEU A 299 -17.61 5.07 10.79
CA LEU A 299 -17.13 5.86 11.94
C LEU A 299 -16.82 5.01 13.18
N ALA A 300 -17.60 3.96 13.44
CA ALA A 300 -17.33 3.02 14.54
C ALA A 300 -16.03 2.23 14.29
N GLN A 301 -15.83 1.75 13.05
CA GLN A 301 -14.59 1.11 12.63
C GLN A 301 -13.39 2.08 12.74
N LEU A 302 -13.60 3.36 12.42
CA LEU A 302 -12.60 4.42 12.58
C LEU A 302 -12.18 4.62 14.04
N ASP A 303 -13.14 4.61 14.97
CA ASP A 303 -12.86 4.72 16.41
C ASP A 303 -12.11 3.51 16.95
N GLU A 304 -12.48 2.32 16.51
CA GLU A 304 -11.77 1.09 16.85
C GLU A 304 -10.32 1.13 16.37
N ILE A 305 -10.08 1.49 15.11
CA ILE A 305 -8.74 1.62 14.54
C ILE A 305 -7.93 2.68 15.30
N MET A 306 -8.55 3.82 15.63
CA MET A 306 -7.89 4.86 16.41
C MET A 306 -7.49 4.35 17.80
N MET A 307 -8.37 3.64 18.52
CA MET A 307 -8.05 3.06 19.82
C MET A 307 -6.89 2.06 19.73
N LEU A 308 -6.91 1.17 18.73
CA LEU A 308 -5.82 0.22 18.48
C LEU A 308 -4.50 0.94 18.23
N LEU A 309 -4.48 1.95 17.35
CA LEU A 309 -3.27 2.70 17.03
C LEU A 309 -2.72 3.46 18.24
N HIS A 310 -3.56 4.09 19.07
CA HIS A 310 -3.10 4.82 20.26
C HIS A 310 -2.62 3.88 21.38
N GLY A 311 -3.15 2.65 21.44
CA GLY A 311 -2.69 1.62 22.37
C GLY A 311 -1.26 1.16 22.11
N ILE A 312 -0.81 1.25 20.85
CA ILE A 312 0.52 0.79 20.44
C ILE A 312 1.57 1.85 20.78
N LYS A 313 2.48 1.51 21.68
CA LYS A 313 3.65 2.32 22.00
C LYS A 313 4.88 1.75 21.29
N PRO A 314 5.48 2.46 20.32
CA PRO A 314 6.53 1.88 19.49
C PRO A 314 7.87 1.61 20.19
N ASP A 315 8.00 1.69 21.53
CA ASP A 315 9.16 1.30 22.37
C ASP A 315 10.55 1.29 21.67
N SER A 316 10.89 2.37 20.97
CA SER A 316 12.09 2.55 20.12
C SER A 316 12.25 1.72 18.83
N ASN A 317 11.28 0.86 18.49
CA ASN A 317 11.21 0.16 17.20
C ASN A 317 10.70 1.09 16.08
N ASN A 318 11.62 1.52 15.21
CA ASN A 318 11.30 2.42 14.12
C ASN A 318 10.33 1.82 13.10
N ALA A 319 10.31 0.50 12.90
CA ALA A 319 9.42 -0.14 11.93
C ALA A 319 7.96 -0.21 12.42
N VAL A 320 7.75 -0.27 13.74
CA VAL A 320 6.41 -0.15 14.35
C VAL A 320 5.92 1.29 14.24
N LEU A 321 6.79 2.25 14.59
CA LEU A 321 6.49 3.67 14.42
C LEU A 321 6.17 4.02 12.96
N GLU A 322 6.96 3.53 12.01
CA GLU A 322 6.73 3.76 10.58
C GLU A 322 5.35 3.24 10.15
N GLY A 323 5.01 1.98 10.46
CA GLY A 323 3.70 1.42 10.16
C GLY A 323 2.55 2.23 10.77
N GLN A 324 2.69 2.64 12.04
CA GLN A 324 1.71 3.46 12.76
C GLN A 324 1.51 4.83 12.08
N LEU A 325 2.60 5.52 11.73
CA LEU A 325 2.55 6.81 11.04
C LEU A 325 1.94 6.68 9.63
N VAL A 326 2.16 5.57 8.93
CA VAL A 326 1.53 5.32 7.62
C VAL A 326 0.03 5.06 7.78
N CYS A 327 -0.44 4.39 8.83
CA CYS A 327 -1.88 4.33 9.14
C CYS A 327 -2.45 5.73 9.38
N TYR A 328 -1.78 6.52 10.23
CA TYR A 328 -2.17 7.91 10.49
C TYR A 328 -2.22 8.79 9.25
N LYS A 329 -1.34 8.59 8.27
CA LYS A 329 -1.41 9.27 6.98
C LYS A 329 -2.77 9.09 6.32
N TYR A 330 -3.22 7.85 6.14
CA TYR A 330 -4.47 7.58 5.43
C TYR A 330 -5.67 8.10 6.21
N LEU A 331 -5.69 7.89 7.53
CA LEU A 331 -6.74 8.38 8.42
C LEU A 331 -6.84 9.91 8.42
N LEU A 332 -5.72 10.62 8.55
CA LEU A 332 -5.71 12.08 8.57
C LEU A 332 -6.12 12.68 7.23
N VAL A 333 -5.64 12.12 6.11
CA VAL A 333 -6.12 12.50 4.78
C VAL A 333 -7.63 12.29 4.67
N HIS A 334 -8.15 11.20 5.25
CA HIS A 334 -9.59 10.95 5.26
C HIS A 334 -10.40 11.96 6.06
N MET A 335 -10.00 12.21 7.30
CA MET A 335 -10.70 13.14 8.17
C MET A 335 -10.70 14.58 7.63
N ILE A 336 -9.61 15.02 6.99
CA ILE A 336 -9.52 16.36 6.39
C ILE A 336 -10.44 16.51 5.18
N LYS A 337 -10.55 15.45 4.35
CA LYS A 337 -11.41 15.44 3.16
C LYS A 337 -12.89 15.37 3.51
N VAL A 338 -13.26 14.55 4.50
CA VAL A 338 -14.63 14.43 5.00
C VAL A 338 -15.07 15.74 5.67
N ASN A 339 -14.17 16.38 6.44
CA ASN A 339 -14.39 17.68 7.07
C ASN A 339 -15.65 17.77 7.93
N GLU A 340 -15.84 16.78 8.79
CA GLU A 340 -16.90 16.76 9.80
C GLU A 340 -16.37 17.17 11.18
N GLU A 341 -17.23 17.77 12.00
CA GLU A 341 -16.84 18.20 13.36
C GLU A 341 -16.42 17.02 14.25
N SER A 342 -17.09 15.87 14.08
CA SER A 342 -16.81 14.62 14.80
C SER A 342 -15.42 14.05 14.49
N THR A 343 -14.96 14.18 13.24
CA THR A 343 -13.67 13.68 12.76
C THR A 343 -12.54 14.69 12.95
N SER A 344 -12.85 16.00 13.03
CA SER A 344 -11.87 17.06 13.27
C SER A 344 -11.10 16.86 14.59
N LYS A 345 -11.78 16.51 15.69
CA LYS A 345 -11.13 16.21 16.98
C LYS A 345 -10.16 15.03 16.86
N LYS A 346 -10.57 13.97 16.15
CA LYS A 346 -9.74 12.78 15.89
C LYS A 346 -8.52 13.12 15.04
N ALA A 347 -8.68 14.01 14.07
CA ALA A 347 -7.60 14.50 13.22
C ALA A 347 -6.54 15.29 14.02
N PHE A 348 -6.94 16.08 15.02
CA PHE A 348 -6.00 16.73 15.95
C PHE A 348 -5.25 15.73 16.85
N LEU A 349 -5.85 14.60 17.23
CA LEU A 349 -5.12 13.56 17.97
C LEU A 349 -3.98 12.98 17.11
N ILE A 350 -4.27 12.65 15.85
CA ILE A 350 -3.27 12.15 14.91
C ILE A 350 -2.18 13.19 14.65
N LEU A 351 -2.57 14.44 14.42
CA LEU A 351 -1.62 15.52 14.12
C LEU A 351 -0.73 15.83 15.34
N ASN A 352 -1.25 15.66 16.56
CA ASN A 352 -0.45 15.78 17.77
C ASN A 352 0.66 14.72 17.82
N GLU A 353 0.35 13.46 17.51
CA GLU A 353 1.36 12.38 17.44
C GLU A 353 2.43 12.66 16.38
N LEU A 354 2.04 13.18 15.21
CA LEU A 354 2.98 13.61 14.18
C LEU A 354 3.90 14.73 14.67
N ILE A 355 3.36 15.76 15.33
CA ILE A 355 4.13 16.88 15.87
C ILE A 355 5.10 16.41 16.96
N LEU A 356 4.69 15.49 17.83
CA LEU A 356 5.58 14.88 18.83
C LEU A 356 6.70 14.07 18.16
N ALA A 357 6.39 13.29 17.11
CA ALA A 357 7.36 12.52 16.36
C ALA A 357 8.42 13.41 15.66
N LEU A 358 8.03 14.58 15.16
CA LEU A 358 8.95 15.59 14.60
C LEU A 358 9.98 16.09 15.63
N LYS A 359 9.65 16.07 16.91
CA LYS A 359 10.56 16.45 18.01
C LYS A 359 11.34 15.31 18.64
N SER A 360 11.11 14.09 18.19
CA SER A 360 11.79 12.91 18.70
C SER A 360 13.21 12.76 18.11
N LYS A 361 13.76 11.55 18.27
CA LYS A 361 15.06 11.11 17.77
C LYS A 361 15.17 11.28 16.24
N LYS A 362 16.40 11.32 15.73
CA LYS A 362 16.71 11.60 14.31
C LYS A 362 15.86 10.78 13.33
N GLU A 363 15.70 9.48 13.57
CA GLU A 363 14.97 8.59 12.66
C GLU A 363 13.46 8.80 12.73
N SER A 364 12.88 8.87 13.93
CA SER A 364 11.47 9.19 14.15
C SER A 364 11.07 10.54 13.53
N ARG A 365 11.95 11.54 13.65
CA ARG A 365 11.77 12.85 13.02
C ARG A 365 11.73 12.75 11.50
N ARG A 366 12.63 11.97 10.91
CA ARG A 366 12.67 11.75 9.45
C ARG A 366 11.38 11.09 8.96
N LEU A 367 10.94 10.00 9.62
CA LEU A 367 9.71 9.31 9.27
C LEU A 367 8.48 10.24 9.35
N ALA A 368 8.41 11.07 10.39
CA ALA A 368 7.33 12.05 10.53
C ALA A 368 7.36 13.13 9.43
N TYR A 369 8.54 13.59 9.00
CA TYR A 369 8.67 14.48 7.85
C TYR A 369 8.18 13.81 6.55
N ASP A 370 8.64 12.59 6.28
CA ASP A 370 8.27 11.85 5.06
C ASP A 370 6.75 11.62 5.00
N VAL A 371 6.14 11.29 6.14
CA VAL A 371 4.68 11.11 6.26
C VAL A 371 3.93 12.43 6.10
N LEU A 372 4.38 13.52 6.72
CA LEU A 372 3.73 14.83 6.59
C LEU A 372 3.76 15.36 5.15
N LEU A 373 4.88 15.18 4.45
CA LEU A 373 4.99 15.48 3.02
C LEU A 373 4.02 14.61 2.20
N ALA A 374 3.96 13.31 2.50
CA ALA A 374 3.06 12.41 1.80
C ALA A 374 1.58 12.78 2.02
N ILE A 375 1.19 13.24 3.22
CA ILE A 375 -0.15 13.77 3.49
C ILE A 375 -0.41 14.99 2.62
N SER A 376 0.50 15.97 2.63
CA SER A 376 0.38 17.19 1.82
C SER A 376 0.21 16.89 0.32
N THR A 377 1.01 15.98 -0.23
CA THR A 377 0.87 15.56 -1.64
C THR A 377 -0.46 14.88 -1.94
N SER A 378 -1.00 14.06 -1.03
CA SER A 378 -2.29 13.39 -1.19
C SER A 378 -3.49 14.34 -1.11
N LEU A 379 -3.35 15.46 -0.40
CA LEU A 379 -4.37 16.50 -0.34
C LEU A 379 -4.32 17.42 -1.57
N ARG A 380 -3.14 17.58 -2.18
CA ARG A 380 -2.94 18.39 -3.39
C ARG A 380 -3.51 17.77 -4.67
N SER A 381 -3.47 16.44 -4.82
CA SER A 381 -3.94 15.76 -6.03
C SER A 381 -5.46 15.80 -6.26
N SER A 382 -6.21 16.53 -5.43
CA SER A 382 -7.66 16.64 -5.44
C SER A 382 -8.13 18.01 -5.96
N GLU A 383 -7.44 18.55 -6.98
CA GLU A 383 -7.91 19.74 -7.69
C GLU A 383 -9.10 19.36 -8.58
N LEU A 384 -10.32 19.67 -8.11
CA LEU A 384 -11.43 20.24 -8.88
C LEU A 384 -12.66 20.36 -7.97
N ASN A 385 -12.79 21.50 -7.29
CA ASN A 385 -14.01 22.33 -7.14
C ASN A 385 -14.07 23.08 -5.79
N ASN A 386 -14.03 24.41 -5.91
CA ASN A 386 -14.49 25.48 -4.99
C ASN A 386 -14.76 25.13 -3.51
N GLY A 387 -13.78 25.47 -2.66
CA GLY A 387 -13.81 25.56 -1.19
C GLY A 387 -12.39 25.86 -0.69
N ASP A 388 -12.20 26.18 0.61
CA ASP A 388 -10.87 26.15 1.25
C ASP A 388 -10.19 24.84 0.86
N SER A 389 -8.98 24.91 0.29
CA SER A 389 -8.32 23.71 -0.21
C SER A 389 -8.10 22.72 0.95
N ASP A 390 -8.26 21.42 0.72
CA ASP A 390 -8.00 20.40 1.77
C ASP A 390 -6.61 20.58 2.40
N LEU A 391 -5.67 21.06 1.58
CA LEU A 391 -4.34 21.45 2.00
C LEU A 391 -4.37 22.66 2.96
N GLN A 392 -5.10 23.74 2.66
CA GLN A 392 -5.30 24.89 3.57
C GLN A 392 -5.88 24.46 4.93
N ARG A 393 -6.77 23.46 4.96
CA ARG A 393 -7.30 22.91 6.22
C ARG A 393 -6.20 22.24 7.04
N LEU A 394 -5.38 21.39 6.43
CA LEU A 394 -4.21 20.80 7.10
C LEU A 394 -3.34 21.89 7.73
N PHE A 395 -3.03 22.92 6.96
CA PHE A 395 -2.22 24.01 7.42
C PHE A 395 -2.85 24.80 8.57
N THR A 396 -4.15 25.10 8.49
CA THR A 396 -4.91 25.78 9.55
C THR A 396 -4.89 24.97 10.84
N MET A 397 -5.05 23.64 10.74
CA MET A 397 -4.93 22.75 11.88
C MET A 397 -3.52 22.80 12.51
N VAL A 398 -2.45 22.77 11.70
CA VAL A 398 -1.07 22.88 12.21
C VAL A 398 -0.82 24.24 12.87
N MET A 399 -1.34 25.33 12.29
CA MET A 399 -1.26 26.66 12.90
C MET A 399 -1.94 26.73 14.27
N GLY A 400 -3.00 25.96 14.51
CA GLY A 400 -3.64 25.88 15.83
C GLY A 400 -2.68 25.50 16.97
N TYR A 401 -1.63 24.72 16.67
CA TYR A 401 -0.62 24.32 17.65
C TYR A 401 0.34 25.46 18.04
N LEU A 402 0.36 26.57 17.30
CA LEU A 402 1.13 27.76 17.67
C LEU A 402 0.59 28.40 18.96
N SER A 403 -0.68 28.19 19.28
CA SER A 403 -1.31 28.61 20.54
C SER A 403 -1.15 27.59 21.67
N SER A 404 -0.39 26.52 21.48
CA SER A 404 -0.16 25.50 22.52
C SER A 404 0.65 26.09 23.69
N PRO A 405 0.30 25.74 24.95
CA PRO A 405 1.08 26.18 26.11
C PRO A 405 2.44 25.49 26.22
N SER A 406 2.69 24.41 25.46
CA SER A 406 3.95 23.65 25.50
C SER A 406 4.93 24.17 24.44
N PRO A 407 6.09 24.73 24.84
CA PRO A 407 7.11 25.21 23.90
C PRO A 407 7.60 24.12 22.94
N HIS A 408 7.65 22.86 23.40
CA HIS A 408 8.03 21.71 22.56
C HIS A 408 7.06 21.50 21.40
N ILE A 409 5.75 21.59 21.67
CA ILE A 409 4.68 21.41 20.67
C ILE A 409 4.70 22.57 19.68
N VAL A 410 4.79 23.81 20.17
CA VAL A 410 4.92 25.01 19.31
C VAL A 410 6.13 24.88 18.39
N SER A 411 7.27 24.46 18.94
CA SER A 411 8.52 24.25 18.20
C SER A 411 8.40 23.11 17.16
N GLY A 412 7.58 22.09 17.41
CA GLY A 412 7.27 21.03 16.44
C GLY A 412 6.34 21.49 15.33
N ALA A 413 5.33 22.29 15.68
CA ALA A 413 4.42 22.93 14.71
C ALA A 413 5.17 23.87 13.76
N ILE A 414 6.13 24.66 14.27
CA ILE A 414 7.00 25.49 13.41
C ILE A 414 7.81 24.65 12.43
N ALA A 415 8.33 23.49 12.86
CA ALA A 415 9.06 22.58 11.97
C ALA A 415 8.15 21.99 10.88
N ALA A 416 6.94 21.59 11.24
CA ALA A 416 5.92 21.12 10.30
C ALA A 416 5.55 22.21 9.27
N LEU A 417 5.23 23.42 9.73
CA LEU A 417 4.91 24.55 8.85
C LEU A 417 6.07 24.90 7.93
N SER A 418 7.30 24.94 8.45
CA SER A 418 8.49 25.24 7.65
C SER A 418 8.68 24.23 6.52
N LEU A 419 8.46 22.94 6.80
CA LEU A 419 8.52 21.88 5.80
C LEU A 419 7.44 22.04 4.72
N LEU A 420 6.20 22.25 5.16
CA LEU A 420 5.05 22.36 4.25
C LEU A 420 5.16 23.60 3.35
N ILE A 421 5.58 24.75 3.89
CA ILE A 421 5.82 26.00 3.15
C ILE A 421 6.98 25.89 2.17
N TYR A 422 8.04 25.19 2.56
CA TYR A 422 9.14 24.93 1.64
C TYR A 422 8.68 24.10 0.43
N THR A 423 7.73 23.20 0.65
CA THR A 423 7.17 22.34 -0.40
C THR A 423 6.13 23.07 -1.25
N ASP A 424 5.39 24.01 -0.67
CA ASP A 424 4.40 24.83 -1.35
C ASP A 424 4.47 26.29 -0.89
N ALA A 425 5.17 27.12 -1.67
CA ALA A 425 5.40 28.53 -1.35
C ALA A 425 4.14 29.40 -1.51
N ASP A 426 3.13 28.91 -2.22
CA ASP A 426 1.89 29.67 -2.46
C ASP A 426 0.99 29.67 -1.22
N PHE A 427 1.24 28.77 -0.27
CA PHE A 427 0.61 28.77 1.05
C PHE A 427 0.69 30.10 1.80
N CYS A 428 1.83 30.80 1.73
CA CYS A 428 1.99 32.09 2.43
C CYS A 428 1.06 33.18 1.88
N VAL A 429 0.57 33.01 0.66
CA VAL A 429 -0.42 33.90 0.02
C VAL A 429 -1.83 33.47 0.41
N GLU A 430 -2.07 32.17 0.53
CA GLU A 430 -3.38 31.59 0.85
C GLU A 430 -3.81 31.75 2.31
N VAL A 431 -2.85 31.85 3.25
CA VAL A 431 -3.14 31.95 4.69
C VAL A 431 -2.57 33.23 5.29
N PRO A 432 -3.33 34.35 5.30
CA PRO A 432 -2.82 35.67 5.66
C PRO A 432 -2.44 35.81 7.15
N ASN A 433 -3.02 34.98 8.03
CA ASN A 433 -2.75 35.02 9.48
C ASN A 433 -1.45 34.33 9.90
N LEU A 434 -0.74 33.68 8.97
CA LEU A 434 0.49 32.94 9.24
C LEU A 434 1.63 33.86 9.71
N ILE A 435 1.94 34.90 8.92
CA ILE A 435 3.07 35.81 9.20
C ILE A 435 2.87 36.53 10.55
N PRO A 436 1.70 37.12 10.86
CA PRO A 436 1.45 37.71 12.17
C PRO A 436 1.63 36.72 13.33
N SER A 437 1.15 35.48 13.18
CA SER A 437 1.22 34.46 14.23
C SER A 437 2.66 34.04 14.53
N VAL A 438 3.51 33.88 13.50
CA VAL A 438 4.92 33.55 13.68
C VAL A 438 5.71 34.73 14.28
N LEU A 439 5.39 35.97 13.89
CA LEU A 439 6.04 37.16 14.44
C LEU A 439 5.80 37.31 15.95
N VAL A 440 4.58 37.06 16.43
CA VAL A 440 4.27 37.07 17.86
C VAL A 440 5.07 36.00 18.63
N LEU A 441 5.28 34.84 18.02
CA LEU A 441 6.08 33.77 18.64
C LEU A 441 7.57 34.12 18.73
N LEU A 442 8.13 34.82 17.73
CA LEU A 442 9.53 35.27 17.76
C LEU A 442 9.79 36.35 18.81
N GLN A 443 8.75 37.13 19.18
CA GLN A 443 8.84 38.13 20.25
C GLN A 443 8.85 37.49 21.65
N ASN A 444 8.26 36.29 21.80
CA ASN A 444 8.25 35.54 23.04
C ASN A 444 9.57 34.76 23.20
N LYS A 445 10.38 35.10 24.21
CA LYS A 445 11.76 34.60 24.44
C LYS A 445 11.87 33.11 24.85
N ALA A 446 11.00 32.23 24.38
CA ALA A 446 11.12 30.80 24.66
C ALA A 446 12.35 30.22 23.94
N ILE A 447 13.35 29.78 24.71
CA ILE A 447 14.68 29.33 24.23
C ILE A 447 14.56 28.20 23.18
N GLU A 448 13.55 27.33 23.27
CA GLU A 448 13.36 26.22 22.33
C GLU A 448 12.76 26.62 20.97
N VAL A 449 12.00 27.71 20.93
CA VAL A 449 11.50 28.32 19.68
C VAL A 449 12.67 29.01 18.98
N ILE A 450 13.54 29.67 19.75
CA ILE A 450 14.76 30.33 19.26
C ILE A 450 15.83 29.31 18.82
N LYS A 451 15.93 28.15 19.47
CA LYS A 451 16.90 27.09 19.12
C LYS A 451 16.55 26.38 17.81
N VAL A 452 15.27 26.30 17.42
CA VAL A 452 14.89 25.93 16.04
C VAL A 452 15.34 26.99 15.03
N GLY A 453 15.44 28.24 15.45
CA GLY A 453 16.07 29.31 14.68
C GLY A 453 17.60 29.19 14.55
N SER A 454 18.28 28.35 15.35
CA SER A 454 19.75 28.35 15.43
C SER A 454 20.45 26.98 15.31
N VAL A 455 19.79 25.83 15.58
CA VAL A 455 20.47 24.52 15.66
C VAL A 455 19.58 23.35 15.20
N SER A 456 19.50 23.14 13.89
CA SER A 456 19.52 21.80 13.26
C SER A 456 19.60 21.95 11.74
N SER A 457 20.55 21.23 11.15
CA SER A 457 21.09 21.33 9.80
C SER A 457 20.17 20.87 8.66
N VAL A 458 18.85 21.00 8.78
CA VAL A 458 17.90 20.75 7.68
C VAL A 458 16.72 21.72 7.82
N PHE A 459 16.77 22.80 7.04
CA PHE A 459 15.76 23.86 6.80
C PHE A 459 15.43 24.82 7.97
N PRO A 460 16.08 26.01 8.01
CA PRO A 460 15.92 26.95 9.10
C PRO A 460 14.69 27.87 8.88
N VAL A 461 14.21 28.46 9.98
CA VAL A 461 13.37 29.66 10.02
C VAL A 461 13.99 30.82 9.19
N GLY A 462 15.30 30.75 8.92
CA GLY A 462 15.97 31.57 7.91
C GLY A 462 15.32 31.47 6.53
N CYS A 463 14.84 30.31 6.08
CA CYS A 463 14.03 30.17 4.85
C CYS A 463 12.63 30.75 5.00
N PHE A 464 12.04 30.73 6.20
CA PHE A 464 10.75 31.37 6.46
C PHE A 464 10.88 32.90 6.32
N GLN A 465 11.97 33.46 6.84
CA GLN A 465 12.29 34.88 6.75
C GLN A 465 12.78 35.25 5.33
N PHE A 466 13.52 34.38 4.63
CA PHE A 466 13.97 34.61 3.24
C PHE A 466 12.84 34.49 2.21
N SER A 467 11.98 33.48 2.31
CA SER A 467 10.84 33.31 1.39
C SER A 467 9.79 34.40 1.56
N CYS A 468 9.56 34.89 2.79
CA CYS A 468 8.67 36.04 3.00
C CYS A 468 9.30 37.36 2.53
N HIS A 469 10.62 37.55 2.68
CA HIS A 469 11.28 38.78 2.21
C HIS A 469 11.45 38.89 0.70
N LEU A 470 11.46 37.78 -0.05
CA LEU A 470 11.62 37.82 -1.51
C LEU A 470 10.33 38.17 -2.30
N ARG A 471 9.16 38.22 -1.63
CA ARG A 471 7.85 38.51 -2.27
C ARG A 471 7.16 39.79 -1.76
N VAL A 472 7.80 40.56 -0.88
CA VAL A 472 7.44 41.96 -0.57
C VAL A 472 8.40 42.86 -1.34
#